data_AF-A0A2V5LK87-F1
#
_entry.id   AF-A0A2V5LK87-F1
#
_cell.length_a   1.000
_cell.length_b   1.000
_cell.length_c   1.000
_cell.angle_alpha   90.00
_cell.angle_beta   90.00
_cell.angle_gamma   90.00
#
_symmetry.space_group_name_H-M   'P 1'
#
loop_
_entity.id
_entity.type
_entity.pdbx_description
1 polymer ?
#
loop_
_entity_poly.entity_id
_entity_poly.type
_entity_poly.pdbx_seq_one_letter_code
_entity_poly.pdbx_strand_id
1 'polypeptide(L)'
;CAPHQPRLDWQMWFAALGTPQENPWIGGLVVRLLHGSHDVDRLLAHNPFPDKPPRYVRAMYYRYRFTTPSERRQTGAWWKRQELREYLPTVSLDQLR
;
A
#
# COMPACT_ATOMS: atom_id res chain seq x y z
N CYS A 1 26.59 -4.75 5.13
CA CYS A 1 25.44 -5.56 5.58
C CYS A 1 24.39 -4.65 6.20
N ALA A 2 23.18 -4.62 5.65
CA ALA A 2 22.05 -3.99 6.32
C ALA A 2 21.26 -5.09 7.06
N PRO A 3 20.77 -4.85 8.29
CA PRO A 3 19.95 -5.82 9.01
C PRO A 3 18.63 -6.07 8.27
N HIS A 4 18.14 -7.31 8.33
CA HIS A 4 16.84 -7.66 7.75
C HIS A 4 15.72 -6.87 8.43
N GLN A 5 14.89 -6.18 7.63
CA GLN A 5 13.80 -5.32 8.10
C GLN A 5 12.46 -5.89 7.60
N PRO A 6 11.87 -6.87 8.32
CA PRO A 6 10.71 -7.63 7.84
C PRO A 6 9.40 -6.85 7.90
N ARG A 7 9.40 -5.63 8.44
CA ARG A 7 8.17 -4.86 8.62
C ARG A 7 7.64 -4.38 7.27
N LEU A 8 6.36 -4.65 7.02
CA LEU A 8 5.69 -4.30 5.77
C LEU A 8 5.72 -2.79 5.49
N ASP A 9 5.49 -1.95 6.50
CA ASP A 9 5.53 -0.50 6.37
C ASP A 9 6.88 0.04 5.89
N TRP A 10 7.96 -0.59 6.36
CA TRP A 10 9.32 -0.26 5.92
C TRP A 10 9.59 -0.69 4.48
N GLN A 11 9.13 -1.88 4.08
CA GLN A 11 9.20 -2.31 2.68
C GLN A 11 8.38 -1.40 1.76
N MET A 12 7.21 -0.93 2.21
CA MET A 12 6.38 0.03 1.47
C MET A 12 7.10 1.37 1.25
N TRP A 13 7.91 1.83 2.20
CA TRP A 13 8.73 3.03 2.02
C TRP A 13 9.74 2.86 0.87
N PHE A 14 10.42 1.71 0.79
CA PHE A 14 11.33 1.44 -0.32
C PHE A 14 10.60 1.26 -1.66
N ALA A 15 9.45 0.59 -1.67
CA ALA A 15 8.68 0.41 -2.88
C ALA A 15 8.25 1.73 -3.52
N ALA A 16 7.95 2.74 -2.71
CA ALA A 16 7.64 4.09 -3.18
C ALA A 16 8.81 4.77 -3.94
N LEU A 17 10.05 4.30 -3.77
CA LEU A 17 11.23 4.81 -4.48
C LEU A 17 11.42 4.20 -5.87
N GLY A 18 10.70 3.12 -6.21
CA GLY A 18 10.82 2.42 -7.47
C GLY A 18 9.47 2.10 -8.09
N THR A 19 9.46 1.11 -8.97
CA THR A 19 8.28 0.63 -9.71
C THR A 19 7.82 -0.73 -9.16
N PRO A 20 6.56 -1.15 -9.45
CA PRO A 20 6.11 -2.50 -9.12
C PRO A 20 7.00 -3.60 -9.71
N GLN A 21 7.57 -3.38 -10.90
CA GLN A 21 8.45 -4.33 -11.58
C GLN A 21 9.77 -4.53 -10.82
N GLU A 22 10.30 -3.47 -10.22
CA GLU A 22 11.49 -3.53 -9.34
C GLU A 22 11.16 -4.10 -7.94
N ASN A 23 9.87 -4.16 -7.59
CA ASN A 23 9.37 -4.63 -6.29
C ASN A 23 8.42 -5.83 -6.46
N PRO A 24 8.89 -6.99 -6.96
CA PRO A 24 8.04 -8.14 -7.27
C PRO A 24 7.26 -8.68 -6.06
N TRP A 25 7.75 -8.43 -4.84
CA TRP A 25 7.07 -8.78 -3.61
C TRP A 25 5.69 -8.10 -3.47
N ILE A 26 5.48 -6.91 -4.06
CA ILE A 26 4.18 -6.24 -4.05
C ILE A 26 3.14 -7.04 -4.83
N GLY A 27 3.53 -7.62 -5.97
CA GLY A 27 2.66 -8.51 -6.72
C GLY A 27 2.23 -9.71 -5.87
N GLY A 28 3.19 -10.35 -5.20
CA GLY A 28 2.92 -11.45 -4.27
C GLY A 28 1.99 -11.06 -3.11
N LEU A 29 2.21 -9.88 -2.51
CA LEU A 29 1.34 -9.32 -1.47
C LEU A 29 -0.11 -9.18 -1.98
N VAL A 30 -0.28 -8.57 -3.15
CA VAL A 30 -1.60 -8.33 -3.76
C VAL A 30 -2.33 -9.64 -4.06
N VAL A 31 -1.64 -10.60 -4.66
CA VAL A 31 -2.21 -11.93 -4.94
C VAL A 31 -2.65 -12.62 -3.65
N ARG A 32 -1.83 -12.57 -2.61
CA ARG A 32 -2.15 -13.17 -1.30
C ARG A 32 -3.33 -12.47 -0.61
N LEU A 33 -3.45 -11.15 -0.73
CA LEU A 33 -4.62 -10.40 -0.26
C LEU A 33 -5.89 -10.82 -1.01
N LEU A 34 -5.83 -10.92 -2.35
CA LEU A 34 -6.95 -11.38 -3.17
C LEU A 34 -7.39 -12.81 -2.83
N HIS A 35 -6.47 -13.66 -2.34
CA HIS A 35 -6.79 -14.99 -1.83
C HIS A 35 -7.25 -15.02 -0.37
N GLY A 36 -7.20 -13.91 0.37
CA GLY A 36 -7.54 -13.88 1.80
C GLY A 36 -6.55 -14.63 2.67
N SER A 37 -5.25 -14.53 2.36
CA SER A 37 -4.21 -15.23 3.11
C SER A 37 -4.02 -14.62 4.51
N HIS A 38 -4.35 -15.40 5.54
CA HIS A 38 -4.22 -14.99 6.94
C HIS A 38 -2.79 -14.54 7.32
N ASP A 39 -1.76 -15.13 6.71
CA ASP A 39 -0.36 -14.73 6.94
C ASP A 39 -0.08 -13.30 6.48
N VAL A 40 -0.72 -12.85 5.40
CA VAL A 40 -0.59 -11.49 4.87
C VAL A 40 -1.50 -10.51 5.61
N ASP A 41 -2.71 -10.93 5.97
CA ASP A 41 -3.63 -10.08 6.74
C ASP A 41 -3.00 -9.66 8.09
N ARG A 42 -2.24 -10.57 8.71
CA ARG A 42 -1.50 -10.31 9.96
C ARG A 42 -0.33 -9.33 9.82
N LEU A 43 0.10 -9.00 8.61
CA LEU A 43 1.09 -7.94 8.38
C LEU A 43 0.47 -6.54 8.49
N LEU A 44 -0.85 -6.43 8.36
CA LEU A 44 -1.59 -5.19 8.49
C LEU A 44 -2.00 -4.99 9.95
N ALA A 45 -1.90 -3.75 10.45
CA ALA A 45 -2.37 -3.42 11.79
C ALA A 45 -3.88 -3.68 11.97
N HIS A 46 -4.64 -3.57 10.88
CA HIS A 46 -6.06 -3.85 10.81
C HIS A 46 -6.39 -4.44 9.44
N ASN A 47 -7.08 -5.57 9.40
CA ASN A 47 -7.56 -6.18 8.16
C ASN A 47 -8.89 -5.51 7.74
N PRO A 48 -8.93 -4.76 6.62
CA PRO A 48 -10.16 -4.11 6.15
C PRO A 48 -11.17 -5.08 5.50
N PHE A 49 -10.83 -6.36 5.35
CA PHE A 49 -11.62 -7.39 4.67
C PHE A 49 -11.91 -8.61 5.57
N PRO A 50 -12.56 -8.44 6.74
CA PRO A 50 -12.69 -9.51 7.73
C PRO A 50 -13.58 -10.67 7.28
N ASP A 51 -14.64 -10.40 6.51
CA ASP A 51 -15.65 -11.42 6.16
C ASP A 51 -15.32 -12.18 4.87
N LYS A 52 -14.68 -11.50 3.92
CA LYS A 52 -14.36 -12.04 2.60
C LYS A 52 -13.19 -11.28 1.98
N PRO A 53 -12.31 -11.97 1.22
CA PRO A 53 -11.22 -11.29 0.53
C PRO A 53 -11.72 -10.28 -0.50
N PRO A 54 -10.92 -9.24 -0.81
CA PRO A 54 -11.25 -8.28 -1.84
C PRO A 54 -11.27 -8.95 -3.22
N ARG A 55 -12.21 -8.52 -4.07
CA ARG A 55 -12.27 -8.97 -5.48
C ARG A 55 -11.25 -8.25 -6.37
N TYR A 56 -10.95 -7.01 -6.02
CA TYR A 56 -10.08 -6.12 -6.78
C TYR A 56 -9.14 -5.39 -5.83
N VAL A 57 -7.88 -5.24 -6.23
CA VAL A 57 -6.89 -4.45 -5.50
C VAL A 57 -6.18 -3.54 -6.51
N ARG A 58 -5.97 -2.28 -6.14
CA ARG A 58 -5.14 -1.32 -6.87
C ARG A 58 -4.23 -0.60 -5.89
N ALA A 59 -3.10 -0.07 -6.35
CA ALA A 59 -2.20 0.73 -5.51
C ALA A 59 -2.02 2.12 -6.11
N MET A 60 -2.19 3.15 -5.29
CA MET A 60 -2.08 4.56 -5.67
C MET A 60 -0.84 5.18 -5.08
N TYR A 61 -0.11 5.97 -5.87
CA TYR A 61 1.08 6.67 -5.42
C TYR A 61 0.74 8.11 -5.04
N TYR A 62 0.97 8.45 -3.77
CA TYR A 62 0.71 9.78 -3.22
C TYR A 62 2.00 10.42 -2.76
N ARG A 63 2.13 11.72 -3.04
CA ARG A 63 3.12 12.58 -2.39
C ARG A 63 2.49 13.23 -1.17
N TYR A 64 3.17 13.15 -0.04
CA TYR A 64 2.79 13.83 1.19
C TYR A 64 3.69 15.04 1.41
N ARG A 65 3.09 16.14 1.85
CA ARG A 65 3.81 17.29 2.42
C ARG A 65 3.17 17.68 3.73
N PHE A 66 3.93 18.29 4.63
CA PHE A 66 3.35 18.91 5.81
C PHE A 66 2.36 20.01 5.40
N THR A 67 1.29 20.14 6.17
CA THR A 67 0.39 21.29 6.11
C THR A 67 1.08 22.53 6.65
N THR A 68 0.73 23.72 6.14
CA THR A 68 1.12 24.98 6.78
C THR A 68 0.38 25.16 8.11
N PRO A 69 0.84 26.05 9.02
CA PRO A 69 0.12 26.36 10.25
C PRO A 69 -1.33 26.83 10.00
N SER A 70 -1.57 27.57 8.90
CA SER A 70 -2.92 28.00 8.53
C SER A 70 -3.81 26.83 8.09
N GLU A 71 -3.29 25.99 7.18
CA GLU A 71 -4.00 24.77 6.73
C GLU A 71 -4.32 23.85 7.91
N ARG A 72 -3.39 23.69 8.86
CA ARG A 72 -3.58 22.87 10.06
C ARG A 72 -4.62 23.46 11.01
N ARG A 73 -4.62 24.79 11.23
CA ARG A 73 -5.66 25.45 12.05
C ARG A 73 -7.06 25.26 11.46
N GLN A 74 -7.18 25.25 10.13
CA GLN A 74 -8.47 25.10 9.43
C GLN A 74 -8.95 23.65 9.36
N THR A 75 -8.04 22.70 9.12
CA THR A 75 -8.41 21.30 8.80
C THR A 75 -8.07 20.30 9.90
N GLY A 76 -7.20 20.66 10.85
CA GLY A 76 -6.63 19.75 11.86
C GLY A 76 -5.61 18.74 11.30
N ALA A 77 -5.47 18.62 9.99
CA ALA A 77 -4.57 17.66 9.36
C ALA A 77 -3.10 18.05 9.54
N TRP A 78 -2.23 17.06 9.70
CA TRP A 78 -0.77 17.23 9.73
C TRP A 78 -0.14 17.20 8.34
N TRP A 79 -0.78 16.47 7.42
CA TRP A 79 -0.26 16.20 6.09
C TRP A 79 -1.30 16.53 5.03
N LYS A 80 -0.83 17.08 3.92
CA LYS A 80 -1.59 17.17 2.67
C LYS A 80 -1.05 16.11 1.72
N ARG A 81 -1.96 15.31 1.15
CA ARG A 81 -1.64 14.31 0.13
C ARG A 81 -1.99 14.82 -1.27
N GLN A 82 -1.13 14.52 -2.23
CA GLN A 82 -1.38 14.72 -3.65
C GLN A 82 -1.26 13.38 -4.36
N GLU A 83 -2.32 12.96 -5.03
CA GLU A 83 -2.25 11.80 -5.92
C GLU A 83 -1.34 12.12 -7.09
N LEU A 84 -0.36 11.26 -7.36
CA LEU A 84 0.55 11.43 -8.49
C LEU A 84 0.18 10.53 -9.66
N ARG A 85 -0.07 9.24 -9.38
CA ARG A 85 -0.35 8.21 -10.39
C ARG A 85 -0.83 6.93 -9.75
N GLU A 86 -1.30 6.01 -10.58
CA GLU A 86 -1.38 4.60 -10.20
C GLU A 86 0.04 4.03 -10.04
N TYR A 87 0.28 3.36 -8.91
CA TYR A 87 1.47 2.56 -8.68
C TYR A 87 1.28 1.19 -9.30
N LEU A 88 0.16 0.53 -9.00
CA LEU A 88 -0.25 -0.75 -9.56
C LEU A 88 -1.68 -0.59 -10.11
N PRO A 89 -1.96 -1.05 -11.35
CA PRO A 89 -3.31 -1.02 -11.90
C PRO A 89 -4.25 -1.91 -11.08
N THR A 90 -5.54 -1.88 -11.41
CA THR A 90 -6.52 -2.77 -10.78
C THR A 90 -6.23 -4.22 -11.16
N VAL A 91 -5.99 -5.07 -10.17
CA VAL A 91 -5.71 -6.50 -10.29
C VAL A 91 -6.83 -7.30 -9.63
N SER A 92 -7.16 -8.44 -10.24
CA SER A 92 -8.07 -9.47 -9.72
C SER A 92 -7.56 -10.86 -10.07
N LEU A 93 -8.02 -11.89 -9.36
CA LEU A 93 -7.63 -13.27 -9.64
C LEU A 93 -8.03 -13.73 -11.05
N ASP A 94 -9.14 -13.21 -11.58
CA ASP A 94 -9.62 -13.56 -12.92
C ASP A 94 -8.69 -13.04 -14.03
N GLN A 95 -7.96 -11.94 -13.80
CA GLN A 95 -7.01 -11.35 -14.74
C GLN A 95 -5.63 -12.01 -14.69
N LEU A 96 -5.36 -12.81 -13.66
CA LEU A 96 -4.08 -13.51 -13.46
C LEU A 96 -4.10 -14.96 -13.96
N ARG A 97 -5.24 -15.41 -14.49
CA ARG A 97 -5.41 -16.70 -15.17
C ARG A 97 -5.00 -16.59 -16.63
#